data_AF-A0A9D7TQ02-F1
#
_entry.id   AF-A0A9D7TQ02-F1
#
_cell.length_a   1.000
_cell.length_b   1.000
_cell.length_c   1.000
_cell.angle_alpha   90.00
_cell.angle_beta   90.00
_cell.angle_gamma   90.00
#
_symmetry.space_group_name_H-M   'P 1'
#
loop_
_entity.id
_entity.type
_entity.pdbx_description
1 polymer ?
#
loop_
_entity_poly.entity_id
_entity_poly.type
_entity_poly.pdbx_seq_one_letter_code
_entity_poly.pdbx_strand_id
1 'polypeptide(L)'
;MKSYKNQNQLLDDSIAALRLKRQHEIETLKTQYHVVLETLRPSNIIDQSITDISTAFALRGNLKVSIISILGGYLSRKLLVRNSKSLFKNILGYIIQVGVSNLITRRVDPDLRD
;
A
#
# COMPACT_ATOMS: atom_id res chain seq x y z
N MET A 1 32.52 35.06 -48.16
CA MET A 1 31.93 33.70 -48.10
C MET A 1 32.49 32.79 -47.00
N LYS A 2 33.77 32.86 -46.59
CA LYS A 2 34.34 31.96 -45.55
C LYS A 2 33.72 32.08 -44.14
N SER A 3 33.31 33.28 -43.72
CA SER A 3 32.79 33.53 -42.35
C SER A 3 31.45 32.81 -42.09
N TYR A 4 30.51 32.87 -43.04
CA TYR A 4 29.20 32.19 -42.92
C TYR A 4 29.30 30.67 -42.82
N LYS A 5 30.27 30.06 -43.51
CA LYS A 5 30.51 28.61 -43.43
C LYS A 5 30.96 28.18 -42.04
N ASN A 6 31.77 29.01 -41.37
CA ASN A 6 32.26 28.74 -40.02
C ASN A 6 31.16 28.87 -38.96
N GLN A 7 30.27 29.87 -39.09
CA GLN A 7 29.11 30.01 -38.20
C GLN A 7 28.12 28.85 -38.36
N ASN A 8 27.87 28.40 -39.60
CA ASN A 8 27.00 27.23 -39.82
C ASN A 8 27.59 25.95 -39.21
N GLN A 9 28.91 25.76 -39.31
CA GLN A 9 29.60 24.63 -38.66
C GLN A 9 29.44 24.68 -37.13
N LEU A 10 29.59 25.85 -36.52
CA LEU A 10 29.39 26.04 -35.09
C LEU A 10 27.94 25.72 -34.66
N LEU A 11 26.95 26.12 -35.48
CA LEU A 11 25.56 25.80 -35.24
C LEU A 11 25.31 24.29 -35.34
N ASP A 12 25.84 23.63 -36.37
CA ASP A 12 25.66 22.18 -36.57
C ASP A 12 26.28 21.37 -35.41
N ASP A 13 27.46 21.75 -34.96
CA ASP A 13 28.13 21.13 -33.81
C ASP A 13 27.32 21.34 -32.52
N SER A 14 26.79 22.54 -32.32
CA SER A 14 25.93 22.86 -31.17
C SER A 14 24.63 22.06 -31.21
N ILE A 15 24.00 21.92 -32.39
CA ILE A 15 22.79 21.13 -32.58
C ILE A 15 23.07 19.65 -32.31
N ALA A 16 24.20 19.13 -32.77
CA ALA A 16 24.61 17.75 -32.51
C ALA A 16 24.81 17.50 -31.01
N ALA A 17 25.52 18.40 -30.32
CA ALA A 17 25.73 18.32 -28.87
C ALA A 17 24.41 18.37 -28.09
N LEU A 18 23.49 19.28 -28.47
CA LEU A 18 22.18 19.39 -27.84
C LEU A 18 21.30 18.16 -28.10
N ARG A 19 21.38 17.53 -29.28
CA ARG A 19 20.66 16.29 -29.59
C ARG A 19 21.14 15.13 -28.72
N LEU A 20 22.46 14.98 -28.56
CA LEU A 20 23.04 13.96 -27.67
C LEU A 20 22.61 14.19 -26.23
N LYS A 21 22.69 15.44 -25.74
CA LYS A 21 22.24 15.80 -24.40
C LYS A 21 20.76 15.47 -24.18
N ARG A 22 19.90 15.87 -25.12
CA ARG A 22 18.46 15.57 -25.07
C ARG A 22 18.17 14.07 -25.05
N GLN A 23 18.87 13.27 -25.85
CA GLN A 23 18.69 11.81 -25.83
C GLN A 23 19.04 11.22 -24.46
N HIS A 24 20.16 11.64 -23.87
CA HIS A 24 20.55 11.21 -22.53
C HIS A 24 19.52 11.63 -21.45
N GLU A 25 19.03 12.85 -21.53
CA GLU A 25 18.00 13.37 -20.61
C GLU A 25 16.70 12.57 -20.72
N ILE A 26 16.26 12.21 -21.93
CA ILE A 26 15.06 11.40 -22.14
C ILE A 26 15.21 10.00 -21.53
N GLU A 27 16.35 9.34 -21.75
CA GLU A 27 16.60 8.01 -21.15
C GLU A 27 16.60 8.10 -19.63
N THR A 28 17.25 9.12 -19.06
CA THR A 28 17.25 9.38 -17.62
C THR A 28 15.82 9.61 -17.10
N LEU A 29 15.01 10.37 -17.83
CA LEU A 29 13.63 10.64 -17.46
C LEU A 29 12.77 9.36 -17.46
N LYS A 30 12.96 8.47 -18.44
CA LYS A 30 12.27 7.17 -18.49
C LYS A 30 12.62 6.31 -17.28
N THR A 31 13.90 6.26 -16.90
CA THR A 31 14.33 5.53 -15.72
C THR A 31 13.71 6.11 -14.45
N GLN A 32 13.75 7.43 -14.26
CA GLN A 32 13.12 8.08 -13.11
C GLN A 32 11.60 7.88 -13.09
N TYR A 33 10.94 7.92 -14.26
CA TYR A 33 9.51 7.67 -14.38
C TYR A 33 9.15 6.25 -13.94
N HIS A 34 9.93 5.24 -14.34
CA HIS A 34 9.71 3.85 -13.90
C HIS A 34 9.85 3.72 -12.38
N VAL A 35 10.87 4.33 -11.80
CA VAL A 35 11.09 4.34 -10.34
C VAL A 35 9.95 5.04 -9.62
N VAL A 36 9.49 6.19 -10.09
CA VAL A 36 8.35 6.92 -9.48
C VAL A 36 7.06 6.12 -9.60
N LEU A 37 6.81 5.50 -10.75
CA LEU A 37 5.67 4.61 -10.91
C LEU A 37 5.73 3.43 -9.96
N GLU A 38 6.91 2.84 -9.79
CA GLU A 38 7.12 1.72 -8.90
C GLU A 38 6.95 2.12 -7.43
N THR A 39 7.46 3.26 -6.98
CA THR A 39 7.26 3.75 -5.60
C THR A 39 5.81 4.15 -5.33
N LEU A 40 5.08 4.64 -6.32
CA LEU A 40 3.65 4.96 -6.21
C LEU A 40 2.74 3.73 -6.34
N ARG A 41 3.26 2.53 -6.61
CA ARG A 41 2.44 1.32 -6.61
C ARG A 41 1.84 1.13 -5.22
N PRO A 42 0.53 0.86 -5.10
CA PRO A 42 -0.12 0.67 -3.81
C PRO A 42 0.57 -0.37 -2.93
N SER A 43 1.11 -1.44 -3.52
CA SER A 43 1.88 -2.47 -2.81
C SER A 43 3.10 -1.87 -2.09
N ASN A 44 3.89 -1.04 -2.79
CA ASN A 44 5.11 -0.45 -2.23
C ASN A 44 4.79 0.64 -1.20
N ILE A 45 3.70 1.41 -1.42
CA ILE A 45 3.20 2.36 -0.42
C ILE A 45 2.74 1.64 0.85
N ILE A 46 2.03 0.52 0.71
CA ILE A 46 1.54 -0.28 1.84
C ILE A 46 2.74 -0.89 2.59
N ASP A 47 3.69 -1.50 1.90
CA ASP A 47 4.85 -2.14 2.52
C ASP A 47 5.75 -1.13 3.24
N GLN A 48 6.01 0.02 2.61
CA GLN A 48 6.77 1.11 3.24
C GLN A 48 6.00 1.70 4.43
N SER A 49 4.70 1.96 4.28
CA SER A 49 3.87 2.51 5.37
C SER A 49 3.78 1.53 6.53
N ILE A 50 3.61 0.23 6.29
CA ILE A 50 3.56 -0.79 7.35
C ILE A 50 4.90 -0.87 8.08
N THR A 51 6.01 -0.79 7.35
CA THR A 51 7.36 -0.82 7.94
C THR A 51 7.63 0.45 8.76
N ASP A 52 7.28 1.62 8.25
CA ASP A 52 7.44 2.90 8.95
C ASP A 52 6.54 2.98 10.19
N ILE A 53 5.31 2.47 10.07
CA ILE A 53 4.37 2.36 11.19
C ILE A 53 4.90 1.37 12.23
N SER A 54 5.38 0.19 11.81
CA SER A 54 5.97 -0.85 12.66
C SER A 54 7.18 -0.34 13.43
N THR A 55 8.11 0.34 12.76
CA THR A 55 9.29 0.93 13.37
C THR A 55 8.93 2.09 14.31
N ALA A 56 7.98 2.94 13.94
CA ALA A 56 7.45 3.98 14.82
C ALA A 56 6.75 3.41 16.07
N PHE A 57 6.03 2.29 15.94
CA PHE A 57 5.41 1.57 17.05
C PHE A 57 6.42 0.84 17.94
N ALA A 58 7.50 0.33 17.37
CA ALA A 58 8.57 -0.32 18.11
C ALA A 58 9.31 0.67 19.01
N LEU A 59 9.46 1.93 18.54
CA LEU A 59 10.17 2.99 19.27
C LEU A 59 9.33 3.69 20.34
N ARG A 60 7.99 3.57 20.32
CA ARG A 60 7.10 4.24 21.30
C ARG A 60 5.98 3.31 21.75
N GLY A 61 6.18 2.65 22.89
CA GLY A 61 5.20 1.73 23.50
C GLY A 61 3.78 2.30 23.68
N ASN A 62 3.63 3.63 23.77
CA ASN A 62 2.34 4.30 23.93
C ASN A 62 1.51 4.46 22.64
N LEU A 63 2.12 4.36 21.44
CA LEU A 63 1.38 4.54 20.17
C LEU A 63 0.50 3.32 19.84
N LYS A 64 0.89 2.13 20.29
CA LYS A 64 0.14 0.88 20.07
C LYS A 64 -1.30 1.01 20.60
N VAL A 65 -1.45 1.57 21.80
CA VAL A 65 -2.76 1.79 22.43
C VAL A 65 -3.59 2.82 21.65
N SER A 66 -2.96 3.90 21.16
CA SER A 66 -3.64 4.94 20.38
C SER A 66 -4.14 4.47 19.02
N ILE A 67 -3.39 3.62 18.30
CA ILE A 67 -3.84 3.13 16.99
C ILE A 67 -4.89 2.04 17.15
N ILE A 68 -4.78 1.17 18.16
CA ILE A 68 -5.84 0.22 18.49
C ILE A 68 -7.14 0.97 18.85
N SER A 69 -7.05 2.09 19.59
CA SER A 69 -8.23 2.88 19.94
C SER A 69 -8.79 3.71 18.77
N ILE A 70 -7.95 4.18 17.84
CA ILE A 70 -8.42 4.86 16.62
C ILE A 70 -9.07 3.87 15.66
N LEU A 71 -8.42 2.74 15.36
CA LEU A 71 -8.98 1.69 14.50
C LEU A 71 -10.23 1.09 15.14
N GLY A 72 -10.15 0.73 16.42
CA GLY A 72 -11.27 0.21 17.20
C GLY A 72 -12.42 1.20 17.29
N GLY A 73 -12.14 2.49 17.52
CA GLY A 73 -13.14 3.55 17.60
C GLY A 73 -13.81 3.84 16.24
N TYR A 74 -13.06 3.84 15.15
CA TYR A 74 -13.60 4.02 13.79
C TYR A 74 -14.45 2.83 13.35
N LEU A 75 -13.96 1.60 13.58
CA LEU A 75 -14.72 0.38 13.32
C LEU A 75 -15.97 0.31 14.20
N SER A 76 -15.85 0.60 15.49
CA SER A 76 -16.97 0.68 16.43
C SER A 76 -18.02 1.69 15.98
N ARG A 77 -17.61 2.91 15.61
CA ARG A 77 -18.53 3.93 15.08
C ARG A 77 -19.19 3.48 13.78
N LYS A 78 -18.46 2.85 12.86
CA LYS A 78 -19.02 2.33 11.61
C LYS A 78 -20.01 1.19 11.85
N LEU A 79 -19.72 0.34 12.85
CA LEU A 79 -20.58 -0.74 13.30
C LEU A 79 -21.75 -0.27 14.18
N LEU A 80 -21.74 0.93 14.76
CA LEU A 80 -22.82 1.41 15.64
C LEU A 80 -23.70 2.49 14.99
N VAL A 81 -23.14 3.34 14.12
CA VAL A 81 -23.83 4.52 13.56
C VAL A 81 -24.58 4.23 12.26
N ARG A 82 -24.15 3.23 11.48
CA ARG A 82 -24.97 2.71 10.37
C ARG A 82 -26.06 1.81 10.97
N ASN A 83 -27.25 1.68 10.38
CA ASN A 83 -28.34 0.78 10.81
C ASN A 83 -27.89 -0.71 10.86
N SER A 84 -27.07 -1.07 11.84
CA SER A 84 -26.20 -2.24 11.88
C SER A 84 -26.68 -3.31 12.84
N LYS A 85 -27.87 -3.13 13.44
CA LYS A 85 -28.47 -4.12 14.36
C LYS A 85 -28.38 -5.54 13.77
N SER A 86 -28.45 -5.69 12.45
CA SER A 86 -28.24 -6.94 11.73
C SER A 86 -26.78 -7.44 11.75
N LEU A 87 -25.78 -6.61 11.43
CA LEU A 87 -24.38 -7.02 11.38
C LEU A 87 -23.82 -7.44 12.74
N PHE A 88 -24.08 -6.66 13.79
CA PHE A 88 -23.61 -7.00 15.13
C PHE A 88 -24.25 -8.30 15.63
N LYS A 89 -25.57 -8.47 15.42
CA LYS A 89 -26.28 -9.72 15.76
C LYS A 89 -25.75 -10.91 14.98
N ASN A 90 -25.43 -10.75 13.70
CA ASN A 90 -24.89 -11.83 12.88
C ASN A 90 -23.49 -12.26 13.34
N ILE A 91 -22.63 -11.30 13.71
CA ILE A 91 -21.29 -11.61 14.24
C ILE A 91 -21.41 -12.34 15.58
N LEU A 92 -22.24 -11.83 16.50
CA LEU A 92 -22.47 -12.50 17.79
C LEU A 92 -23.10 -13.88 17.63
N GLY A 93 -24.12 -14.00 16.77
CA GLY A 93 -24.76 -15.28 16.46
C GLY A 93 -23.78 -16.29 15.90
N TYR A 94 -22.90 -15.87 14.98
CA TYR A 94 -21.86 -16.73 14.42
C TYR A 94 -20.84 -17.17 15.48
N ILE A 95 -20.39 -16.26 16.35
CA ILE A 95 -19.45 -16.61 17.45
C ILE A 95 -20.09 -17.62 18.40
N ILE A 96 -21.35 -17.40 18.79
CA ILE A 96 -22.09 -18.34 19.65
C ILE A 96 -22.26 -19.68 18.94
N GLN A 97 -22.66 -19.68 17.67
CA GLN A 97 -22.84 -20.89 16.88
C GLN A 97 -21.53 -21.68 16.75
N VAL A 98 -20.41 -21.03 16.43
CA VAL A 98 -19.10 -21.68 16.36
C VAL A 98 -18.66 -22.18 17.73
N GLY A 99 -18.87 -21.41 18.79
CA GLY A 99 -18.57 -21.83 20.17
C GLY A 99 -19.36 -23.07 20.58
N VAL A 100 -20.67 -23.06 20.39
CA VAL A 100 -21.56 -24.20 20.69
C VAL A 100 -21.24 -25.40 19.79
N SER A 101 -21.03 -25.18 18.48
CA SER A 101 -20.65 -26.22 17.53
C SER A 101 -19.34 -26.90 17.95
N ASN A 102 -18.32 -26.12 18.30
CA ASN A 102 -17.02 -26.67 18.75
C ASN A 102 -17.14 -27.42 20.08
N LEU A 103 -18.04 -27.01 20.98
CA LEU A 103 -18.30 -27.71 22.23
C LEU A 103 -19.06 -29.03 22.00
N ILE A 104 -20.04 -29.04 21.10
CA ILE A 104 -20.80 -30.25 20.74
C ILE A 104 -19.88 -31.23 20.00
N THR A 105 -19.12 -30.78 18.99
CA THR A 105 -18.17 -31.62 18.26
C THR A 105 -17.08 -32.21 19.17
N ARG A 106 -16.70 -31.53 20.26
CA ARG A 106 -15.75 -32.08 21.25
C ARG A 106 -16.39 -33.02 22.28
N ARG A 107 -17.72 -33.07 22.37
CA ARG A 107 -18.48 -33.98 23.27
C ARG A 107 -19.09 -35.15 22.51
N VAL A 108 -19.26 -35.01 21.20
CA VAL A 108 -19.76 -36.02 20.27
C VAL A 108 -18.57 -36.50 19.44
N ASP A 109 -17.72 -37.32 20.07
CA ASP A 109 -16.85 -38.21 19.32
C ASP A 109 -17.73 -39.24 18.56
N PRO A 110 -17.28 -39.69 17.38
CA PRO A 110 -18.10 -40.43 16.42
C PRO A 110 -18.19 -41.90 16.82
N ASP A 111 -19.35 -42.33 17.30
CA ASP A 111 -19.74 -43.75 17.27
C ASP A 111 -20.70 -44.02 16.11
N LEU A 112 -20.26 -43.66 14.89
CA LEU A 112 -20.90 -44.13 13.67
C LEU A 112 -19.86 -44.24 12.54
N ARG A 113 -18.92 -45.16 12.75
CA ARG A 113 -18.28 -45.93 11.68
C ARG A 113 -18.50 -47.40 12.03
N ASP A 114 -19.67 -47.91 11.65
CA ASP A 114 -19.91 -49.26 11.18
C ASP A 114 -21.18 -49.24 10.31
#